data_AF-A0A9C7Q949-F1
#
_entry.id   AF-A0A9C7Q949-F1
#
_cell.length_a   1.000
_cell.length_b   1.000
_cell.length_c   1.000
_cell.angle_alpha   90.00
_cell.angle_beta   90.00
_cell.angle_gamma   90.00
#
_symmetry.space_group_name_H-M   'P 1'
#
loop_
_entity.id
_entity.type
_entity.pdbx_description
1 polymer ?
#
loop_
_entity_poly.entity_id
_entity_poly.type
_entity_poly.pdbx_seq_one_letter_code
_entity_poly.pdbx_strand_id
1 'polypeptide(L)'
;MANDDANRRNPNDMTLDELRDEIESIDRELVELIARRTYVADTVAEVKSAQDIPTTDESQEQRVMDRAGENAEKFEVDSNLVKAIFRLLIELNKVEQRENR
;
A
#
# COMPACT_ATOMS: atom_id res chain seq x y z
N MET A 1 16.89 -6.76 2.33
CA MET A 1 17.01 -5.39 1.79
C MET A 1 15.88 -4.59 2.45
N ALA A 2 16.08 -3.61 3.32
CA ALA A 2 17.25 -3.08 3.99
C ALA A 2 16.84 -2.85 5.45
N ASN A 3 17.69 -3.25 6.39
CA ASN A 3 17.57 -2.83 7.79
C ASN A 3 18.02 -1.37 7.85
N ASP A 4 17.08 -0.43 7.82
CA ASP A 4 17.33 1.00 8.13
C ASP A 4 16.66 1.43 9.44
N ASP A 5 16.31 0.49 10.33
CA ASP A 5 15.83 0.78 11.69
C ASP A 5 16.97 1.01 12.71
N ALA A 6 18.19 1.32 12.25
CA ALA A 6 19.36 1.46 13.13
C ALA A 6 19.46 2.82 13.83
N ASN A 7 18.54 3.76 13.59
CA ASN A 7 18.62 5.12 14.16
C ASN A 7 17.28 5.73 14.63
N ARG A 8 16.26 4.92 14.91
CA ARG A 8 15.05 5.46 15.56
C ARG A 8 15.31 5.72 17.03
N ARG A 9 15.23 6.99 17.45
CA ARG A 9 15.15 7.36 18.87
C ARG A 9 13.96 6.62 19.49
N ASN A 10 14.11 6.16 20.72
CA ASN A 10 13.02 5.51 21.43
C ASN A 10 11.84 6.51 21.53
N PRO A 11 10.64 6.18 21.04
CA PRO A 11 9.49 7.10 21.05
C PRO A 11 9.13 7.61 22.46
N ASN A 12 9.48 6.84 23.51
CA ASN A 12 9.23 7.23 24.89
C ASN A 12 10.09 8.42 25.37
N ASP A 13 11.16 8.75 24.66
CA ASP A 13 12.07 9.86 24.98
C ASP A 13 11.78 11.11 24.15
N MET A 14 10.80 11.06 23.25
CA MET A 14 10.43 12.15 22.34
C MET A 14 9.37 13.07 22.96
N THR A 15 9.45 14.35 22.63
CA THR A 15 8.38 15.30 22.95
C THR A 15 7.15 15.04 22.06
N LEU A 16 5.99 15.57 22.46
CA LEU A 16 4.76 15.46 21.67
C LEU A 16 4.93 16.05 20.26
N ASP A 17 5.67 17.14 20.13
CA ASP A 17 5.90 17.78 18.83
C ASP A 17 6.81 16.91 17.95
N GLU A 18 7.89 16.34 18.50
CA GLU A 18 8.73 15.38 17.76
C GLU A 18 7.96 14.12 17.32
N LEU A 19 7.04 13.62 18.15
CA LEU A 19 6.19 12.48 17.79
C LEU A 19 5.22 12.83 16.64
N ARG A 20 4.71 14.06 16.60
CA ARG A 20 3.86 14.54 15.52
C ARG A 20 4.64 14.71 14.22
N ASP A 21 5.88 15.20 14.31
CA ASP A 21 6.77 15.31 13.15
C ASP A 21 7.11 13.93 12.57
N GLU A 22 7.32 12.92 13.43
CA GLU A 22 7.51 11.52 12.98
C GLU A 22 6.26 10.99 12.27
N ILE A 23 5.05 11.24 12.80
CA ILE A 23 3.80 10.85 12.13
C ILE A 23 3.68 11.55 10.78
N GLU A 24 3.99 12.84 10.69
CA GLU A 24 3.95 13.57 9.41
C GLU A 24 4.93 12.98 8.39
N SER A 25 6.12 12.57 8.83
CA SER A 25 7.08 11.86 7.97
C SER A 25 6.52 10.53 7.47
N ILE A 26 5.94 9.73 8.37
CA ILE A 26 5.29 8.46 8.02
C ILE A 26 4.16 8.69 7.02
N ASP A 27 3.33 9.71 7.22
CA ASP A 27 2.23 10.03 6.32
C ASP A 27 2.73 10.38 4.91
N ARG A 28 3.84 11.13 4.79
CA ARG A 28 4.49 11.42 3.51
C ARG A 28 5.00 10.14 2.84
N GLU A 29 5.68 9.27 3.60
CA GLU A 29 6.17 7.98 3.09
C GLU A 29 5.02 7.08 2.63
N LEU A 30 3.89 7.05 3.35
CA LEU A 30 2.70 6.31 2.95
C LEU A 30 2.17 6.80 1.60
N VAL A 31 2.09 8.11 1.39
CA VAL A 31 1.66 8.68 0.10
C VAL A 31 2.63 8.29 -1.03
N GLU A 32 3.93 8.36 -0.79
CA GLU A 32 4.95 7.94 -1.77
C GLU A 32 4.84 6.45 -2.12
N LEU A 33 4.61 5.59 -1.12
CA LEU A 33 4.40 4.15 -1.32
C LEU A 33 3.12 3.86 -2.10
N ILE A 34 2.04 4.60 -1.83
CA ILE A 34 0.79 4.49 -2.59
C ILE A 34 1.02 4.87 -4.05
N ALA A 35 1.65 6.02 -4.32
CA ALA A 35 1.94 6.47 -5.68
C ALA A 35 2.80 5.45 -6.44
N ARG A 36 3.85 4.92 -5.79
CA ARG A 36 4.70 3.88 -6.38
C ARG A 36 3.92 2.60 -6.67
N ARG A 37 3.02 2.19 -5.77
CA ARG A 37 2.17 1.00 -5.96
C ARG A 37 1.22 1.18 -7.13
N THR A 38 0.61 2.36 -7.27
CA THR A 38 -0.27 2.72 -8.38
C THR A 38 0.47 2.65 -9.71
N TYR A 39 1.63 3.29 -9.82
CA TYR A 39 2.46 3.24 -11.04
C TYR A 39 2.79 1.81 -11.50
N VAL A 40 3.14 0.92 -10.56
CA VAL A 40 3.40 -0.49 -10.87
C VAL A 40 2.12 -1.21 -11.33
N ALA A 41 0.98 -0.91 -10.72
CA ALA A 41 -0.30 -1.49 -11.12
C ALA A 41 -0.74 -1.04 -12.53
N ASP A 42 -0.48 0.21 -12.89
CA ASP A 42 -0.71 0.74 -14.24
C ASP A 42 0.17 0.03 -15.27
N THR A 43 1.46 -0.12 -14.96
CA THR A 43 2.40 -0.86 -15.81
C THR A 43 1.93 -2.30 -16.03
N VAL A 44 1.38 -2.96 -15.00
CA VAL A 44 0.79 -4.30 -15.13
C VAL A 44 -0.44 -4.28 -16.06
N ALA A 45 -1.27 -3.25 -15.99
CA ALA A 45 -2.43 -3.11 -16.87
C ALA A 45 -2.01 -2.93 -18.34
N GLU A 46 -0.98 -2.13 -18.60
CA GLU A 46 -0.40 -1.96 -19.95
C GLU A 46 0.12 -3.28 -20.51
N VAL A 47 0.88 -4.05 -19.70
CA VAL A 47 1.38 -5.37 -20.10
C VAL A 47 0.23 -6.32 -20.40
N LYS A 48 -0.82 -6.34 -19.57
CA LYS A 48 -2.01 -7.16 -19.80
C LYS A 48 -2.72 -6.77 -21.10
N SER A 49 -2.87 -5.47 -21.37
CA SER A 49 -3.47 -4.96 -22.60
C SER A 49 -2.67 -5.35 -23.84
N ALA A 50 -1.33 -5.28 -23.77
CA ALA A 50 -0.45 -5.68 -24.88
C ALA A 50 -0.48 -7.19 -25.18
N GLN A 51 -0.96 -8.00 -24.23
CA GLN A 51 -1.07 -9.45 -24.33
C GLN A 51 -2.52 -9.94 -24.49
N ASP A 52 -3.49 -9.04 -24.70
CA ASP A 52 -4.93 -9.35 -24.76
C ASP A 52 -5.46 -10.08 -23.51
N ILE A 53 -4.84 -9.84 -22.34
CA ILE A 53 -5.24 -10.39 -21.05
C ILE A 53 -6.25 -9.43 -20.39
N PRO A 54 -7.40 -9.92 -19.87
CA PRO A 54 -8.32 -9.10 -19.11
C PRO A 54 -7.64 -8.41 -17.91
N THR A 55 -7.90 -7.12 -17.72
CA THR A 55 -7.32 -6.38 -16.59
C THR A 55 -7.94 -6.82 -15.25
N THR A 56 -9.24 -7.13 -15.24
CA THR A 56 -9.95 -7.67 -14.07
C THR A 56 -9.45 -9.08 -13.76
N ASP A 57 -8.96 -9.27 -12.54
CA ASP A 57 -8.46 -10.55 -12.04
C ASP A 57 -8.82 -10.68 -10.56
N GLU A 58 -10.01 -11.23 -10.30
CA GLU A 58 -10.53 -11.44 -8.95
C GLU A 58 -9.61 -12.35 -8.11
N SER A 59 -8.91 -13.29 -8.75
CA SER A 59 -7.94 -14.16 -8.07
C SER A 59 -6.75 -13.36 -7.55
N GLN A 60 -6.29 -12.37 -8.32
CA GLN A 60 -5.23 -11.46 -7.88
C GLN A 60 -5.72 -10.51 -6.79
N GLU A 61 -6.94 -10.00 -6.88
CA GLU A 61 -7.54 -9.17 -5.82
C GLU A 61 -7.60 -9.95 -4.50
N GLN A 62 -8.04 -11.22 -4.52
CA GLN A 62 -8.06 -12.08 -3.34
C GLN A 62 -6.65 -12.29 -2.77
N ARG A 63 -5.64 -12.58 -3.61
CA ARG A 63 -4.24 -12.71 -3.17
C ARG A 63 -3.67 -11.43 -2.55
N VAL A 64 -4.12 -10.26 -3.01
CA VAL A 64 -3.75 -8.97 -2.38
C VAL A 64 -4.37 -8.85 -0.99
N MET A 65 -5.64 -9.25 -0.85
CA MET A 65 -6.37 -9.21 0.42
C MET A 65 -5.85 -10.22 1.44
N ASP A 66 -5.42 -11.41 1.00
CA ASP A 66 -4.83 -12.42 1.86
C ASP A 66 -3.51 -11.91 2.45
N ARG A 67 -2.61 -11.38 1.59
CA ARG A 67 -1.35 -10.75 2.04
C ARG A 67 -1.59 -9.55 2.95
N ALA A 68 -2.64 -8.76 2.72
CA ALA A 68 -2.99 -7.67 3.62
C ALA A 68 -3.37 -8.18 5.01
N GLY A 69 -4.12 -9.29 5.09
CA GLY A 69 -4.46 -9.96 6.34
C GLY A 69 -3.25 -10.53 7.07
N GLU A 70 -2.37 -11.25 6.36
CA GLU A 70 -1.15 -11.83 6.91
C GLU A 70 -0.22 -10.75 7.49
N ASN A 71 -0.07 -9.62 6.79
CA ASN A 71 0.73 -8.50 7.29
C ASN A 71 0.08 -7.84 8.50
N ALA A 72 -1.25 -7.70 8.52
CA ALA A 72 -1.95 -7.13 9.67
C ALA A 72 -1.72 -7.96 10.94
N GLU A 73 -1.80 -9.29 10.83
CA GLU A 73 -1.50 -10.20 11.93
C GLU A 73 -0.04 -10.08 12.38
N LYS A 74 0.90 -10.02 11.44
CA LYS A 74 2.33 -9.89 11.74
C LYS A 74 2.69 -8.61 12.49
N PHE A 75 2.02 -7.50 12.18
CA PHE A 75 2.25 -6.20 12.82
C PHE A 75 1.25 -5.92 13.96
N GLU A 76 0.47 -6.93 14.38
CA GLU A 76 -0.50 -6.85 15.48
C GLU A 76 -1.52 -5.71 15.33
N VAL A 77 -1.95 -5.44 14.09
CA VAL A 77 -2.98 -4.44 13.75
C VAL A 77 -4.28 -5.12 13.28
N ASP A 78 -5.40 -4.41 13.37
CA ASP A 78 -6.70 -4.95 12.98
C ASP A 78 -6.74 -5.33 11.49
N SER A 79 -6.93 -6.63 11.23
CA SER A 79 -6.96 -7.19 9.87
C SER A 79 -8.07 -6.59 9.00
N ASN A 80 -9.23 -6.25 9.57
CA ASN A 80 -10.33 -5.66 8.82
C ASN A 80 -10.02 -4.23 8.39
N LEU A 81 -9.36 -3.44 9.24
CA LEU A 81 -8.92 -2.08 8.92
C LEU A 81 -7.86 -2.09 7.82
N VAL A 82 -6.83 -2.94 7.93
CA VAL A 82 -5.81 -3.07 6.89
C VAL A 82 -6.43 -3.52 5.57
N LYS A 83 -7.30 -4.54 5.60
CA LYS A 83 -8.06 -4.98 4.43
C LYS A 83 -8.91 -3.87 3.82
N ALA A 84 -9.52 -2.99 4.64
CA ALA A 84 -10.28 -1.85 4.13
C ALA A 84 -9.40 -0.86 3.34
N ILE A 85 -8.20 -0.55 3.84
CA ILE A 85 -7.23 0.29 3.12
C ILE A 85 -6.86 -0.37 1.78
N PHE A 86 -6.56 -1.68 1.78
CA PHE A 86 -6.20 -2.39 0.55
C PHE A 86 -7.34 -2.45 -0.46
N ARG A 87 -8.62 -2.51 -0.03
CA ARG A 87 -9.76 -2.37 -0.94
C ARG A 87 -9.76 -1.02 -1.63
N LEU A 88 -9.52 0.07 -0.90
CA LEU A 88 -9.42 1.40 -1.49
C LEU A 88 -8.28 1.49 -2.51
N LEU A 89 -7.13 0.88 -2.22
CA LEU A 89 -5.98 0.83 -3.14
C LEU A 89 -6.21 -0.03 -4.39
N ILE A 90 -7.09 -1.04 -4.31
CA ILE A 90 -7.51 -1.83 -5.48
C ILE A 90 -8.48 -0.99 -6.32
N GLU A 91 -9.47 -0.35 -5.69
CA GLU A 91 -10.46 0.47 -6.37
C GLU A 91 -9.85 1.69 -7.05
N LEU A 92 -8.88 2.37 -6.43
CA LEU A 92 -8.12 3.47 -7.04
C LEU A 92 -7.56 3.07 -8.41
N ASN A 93 -6.82 1.95 -8.46
CA ASN A 93 -6.23 1.46 -9.69
C ASN A 93 -7.29 1.04 -10.73
N LYS A 94 -8.45 0.52 -10.29
CA LYS A 94 -9.54 0.13 -11.21
C LYS A 94 -10.20 1.36 -11.84
N VAL A 95 -10.30 2.47 -11.11
CA VAL A 95 -10.80 3.74 -11.64
C VAL A 95 -9.82 4.30 -12.67
N GLU A 96 -8.53 4.39 -12.34
CA GLU A 96 -7.50 4.90 -13.26
C GLU A 96 -7.41 4.06 -14.56
N GLN A 97 -7.52 2.74 -14.45
CA GLN A 97 -7.58 1.85 -15.62
C GLN A 97 -8.82 2.04 -16.50
N ARG A 98 -9.94 2.51 -15.95
CA ARG A 98 -11.15 2.81 -16.74
C ARG A 98 -11.04 4.14 -17.45
N GLU A 99 -10.37 5.12 -16.85
CA GLU A 99 -10.17 6.45 -17.43
C GLU A 99 -9.12 6.45 -18.55
N ASN A 100 -8.12 5.55 -18.48
CA ASN A 100 -7.05 5.42 -19.47
C ASN A 100 -7.35 4.46 -20.65
N ARG A 101 -8.61 4.02 -20.80
CA ARG A 101 -9.08 3.18 -21.93
C ARG A 101 -9.82 4.00 -22.97
#